data_AF-A0A286TX13-F1
#
_entry.id   AF-A0A286TX13-F1
#
_cell.length_a   1.000
_cell.length_b   1.000
_cell.length_c   1.000
_cell.angle_alpha   90.00
_cell.angle_beta   90.00
_cell.angle_gamma   90.00
#
_symmetry.space_group_name_H-M   'P 1'
#
loop_
_entity.id
_entity.type
_entity.pdbx_description
1 polymer ?
#
loop_
_entity_poly.entity_id
_entity_poly.type
_entity_poly.pdbx_seq_one_letter_code
_entity_poly.pdbx_strand_id
1 'polypeptide(L)'
;MFDSLLDLLICPGCQGRKLKLNQTEYQQEEIWKAEILCENCSRSYPIIDGIPCMLNREQLDAQQGDVLQEWAQKVKDIDKDIVDADMDTYKHLCRKRTGSNGVSEDAERLLWEKKLFIDNQVLKEEIGDKLAAKWMVEKKNLQVRNNHVFRFLDEIDNQFEQKWILNVGPGVDEDLISRLELKGINLINLDIILEPLINLRSKSRECMCADIKSLPFDNGTFDAVFCFHVIHHAHPIEQALSEVGRVLKTNGKVFITEINPNHFVSFQGKLIPRAIKRFIRKCARKHVGTNSRIYKPSPFEEVIPRKVLMNAMIKTGFDNITRKTVVHAPQCFPDAVISIWNKMGFKFPTVFDPIAFEYMFFGKKSRAETQPQKAEVNNGQELK
;
A
#
# COMPACT_ATOMS: atom_id res chain seq x y z
N MET A 1 -14.37 -14.77 9.74
CA MET A 1 -15.16 -14.17 8.64
C MET A 1 -16.62 -14.27 8.99
N PHE A 2 -17.37 -13.17 8.86
CA PHE A 2 -18.84 -13.23 8.95
C PHE A 2 -19.43 -13.67 7.62
N ASP A 3 -20.54 -14.39 7.66
CA ASP A 3 -21.25 -14.86 6.48
C ASP A 3 -21.58 -13.71 5.49
N SER A 4 -21.84 -12.52 6.01
CA SER A 4 -22.13 -11.32 5.19
C SER A 4 -21.00 -10.90 4.25
N LEU A 5 -19.74 -11.25 4.55
CA LEU A 5 -18.64 -10.97 3.65
C LEU A 5 -18.69 -11.85 2.40
N LEU A 6 -19.19 -13.08 2.51
CA LEU A 6 -19.29 -14.02 1.39
C LEU A 6 -20.22 -13.48 0.28
N ASP A 7 -21.27 -12.75 0.66
CA ASP A 7 -22.23 -12.15 -0.28
C ASP A 7 -21.62 -11.06 -1.18
N LEU A 8 -20.50 -10.47 -0.77
CA LEU A 8 -19.77 -9.47 -1.56
C LEU A 8 -18.72 -10.07 -2.49
N LEU A 9 -18.40 -11.34 -2.28
CA LEU A 9 -17.27 -11.98 -2.93
C LEU A 9 -17.63 -12.49 -4.34
N ILE A 10 -16.66 -12.34 -5.23
CA ILE A 10 -16.62 -13.04 -6.52
C ILE A 10 -15.32 -13.79 -6.64
N CYS A 11 -15.30 -14.83 -7.48
CA CYS A 11 -14.09 -15.58 -7.77
C CYS A 11 -13.10 -14.70 -8.53
N PRO A 12 -11.89 -14.39 -8.01
CA PRO A 12 -10.90 -13.59 -8.73
C PRO A 12 -10.38 -14.29 -10.00
N GLY A 13 -10.56 -15.61 -10.10
CA GLY A 13 -10.12 -16.38 -11.27
C GLY A 13 -11.04 -16.30 -12.49
N CYS A 14 -12.36 -16.23 -12.29
CA CYS A 14 -13.34 -16.24 -13.38
C CYS A 14 -14.43 -15.16 -13.26
N GLN A 15 -14.38 -14.35 -12.21
CA GLN A 15 -15.37 -13.32 -11.84
C GLN A 15 -16.78 -13.89 -11.58
N GLY A 16 -16.91 -15.21 -11.38
CA GLY A 16 -18.16 -15.88 -11.03
C GLY A 16 -18.60 -15.63 -9.59
N ARG A 17 -19.90 -15.43 -9.38
CA ARG A 17 -20.51 -15.12 -8.07
C ARG A 17 -20.93 -16.35 -7.25
N LYS A 18 -20.94 -17.53 -7.87
CA LYS A 18 -21.34 -18.77 -7.20
C LYS A 18 -20.18 -19.29 -6.37
N LEU A 19 -20.09 -18.80 -5.14
CA LEU A 19 -19.13 -19.23 -4.14
C LEU A 19 -19.86 -20.02 -3.04
N LYS A 20 -19.31 -21.16 -2.65
CA LYS A 20 -19.84 -21.99 -1.57
C LYS A 20 -18.76 -22.29 -0.55
N LEU A 21 -19.16 -22.40 0.71
CA LEU A 21 -18.28 -22.83 1.77
C LEU A 21 -18.30 -24.36 1.88
N ASN A 22 -17.12 -24.94 2.09
CA ASN A 22 -16.90 -26.33 2.41
C ASN A 22 -16.03 -26.43 3.68
N GLN A 23 -16.18 -27.51 4.44
CA GLN A 23 -15.33 -27.81 5.62
C GLN A 23 -15.25 -26.66 6.63
N THR A 24 -16.41 -26.13 7.06
CA THR A 24 -16.47 -24.96 7.95
C THR A 24 -16.22 -25.31 9.42
N GLU A 25 -15.18 -24.73 9.99
CA GLU A 25 -14.96 -24.62 11.44
C GLU A 25 -15.35 -23.21 11.90
N TYR A 26 -16.22 -23.14 12.90
CA TYR A 26 -16.65 -21.87 13.51
C TYR A 26 -15.92 -21.62 14.82
N GLN A 27 -15.61 -20.36 15.11
CA GLN A 27 -15.30 -19.89 16.45
C GLN A 27 -16.27 -18.77 16.80
N GLN A 28 -17.04 -18.98 17.87
CA GLN A 28 -18.19 -18.14 18.21
C GLN A 28 -19.18 -18.06 17.04
N GLU A 29 -19.37 -16.88 16.44
CA GLU A 29 -20.27 -16.63 15.30
C GLU A 29 -19.50 -16.39 13.98
N GLU A 30 -18.17 -16.59 13.98
CA GLU A 30 -17.32 -16.38 12.81
C GLU A 30 -16.85 -17.70 12.22
N ILE A 31 -16.82 -17.78 10.89
CA ILE A 31 -16.12 -18.83 10.18
C ILE A 31 -14.62 -18.62 10.40
N TRP A 32 -13.98 -19.56 11.09
CA TRP A 32 -12.56 -19.51 11.44
C TRP A 32 -11.69 -20.24 10.43
N LYS A 33 -12.16 -21.40 9.94
CA LYS A 33 -11.54 -22.12 8.83
C LYS A 33 -12.61 -22.66 7.90
N ALA A 34 -12.36 -22.61 6.61
CA ALA A 34 -13.20 -23.21 5.58
C ALA A 34 -12.46 -23.19 4.24
N GLU A 35 -13.05 -23.82 3.23
CA GLU A 35 -12.71 -23.61 1.83
C GLU A 35 -13.86 -22.92 1.10
N ILE A 36 -13.57 -21.81 0.42
CA ILE A 36 -14.49 -21.15 -0.50
C ILE A 36 -14.28 -21.77 -1.89
N LEU A 37 -15.25 -22.54 -2.37
CA LEU A 37 -15.26 -23.16 -3.68
C LEU A 37 -16.05 -22.31 -4.68
N CYS A 38 -15.43 -21.99 -5.82
CA CYS A 38 -16.14 -21.40 -6.95
C CYS A 38 -16.80 -22.48 -7.82
N GLU A 39 -18.12 -22.45 -7.94
CA GLU A 39 -18.86 -23.43 -8.75
C GLU A 39 -18.69 -23.23 -10.27
N ASN A 40 -18.20 -22.06 -10.70
CA ASN A 40 -18.02 -21.76 -12.13
C ASN A 40 -16.71 -22.32 -12.69
N CYS A 41 -15.61 -22.23 -11.93
CA CYS A 41 -14.28 -22.62 -12.41
C CYS A 41 -13.56 -23.61 -11.49
N SER A 42 -14.25 -24.12 -10.46
CA SER A 42 -13.76 -25.13 -9.51
C SER A 42 -12.51 -24.74 -8.71
N ARG A 43 -12.15 -23.44 -8.66
CA ARG A 43 -11.06 -22.97 -7.80
C ARG A 43 -11.51 -22.96 -6.34
N SER A 44 -10.58 -23.32 -5.45
CA SER A 44 -10.76 -23.26 -4.00
C SER A 44 -9.88 -22.18 -3.40
N TYR A 45 -10.40 -21.46 -2.40
CA TYR A 45 -9.73 -20.41 -1.66
C TYR A 45 -9.87 -20.67 -0.16
N PRO A 46 -8.78 -20.83 0.61
CA PRO A 46 -8.89 -21.15 2.02
C PRO A 46 -9.28 -19.93 2.85
N ILE A 47 -10.03 -20.16 3.93
CA ILE A 47 -10.18 -19.23 5.05
C ILE A 47 -9.21 -19.68 6.14
N ILE A 48 -8.26 -18.80 6.49
CA ILE A 48 -7.22 -19.07 7.49
C ILE A 48 -7.37 -18.04 8.62
N ASP A 49 -7.54 -18.50 9.85
CA ASP A 49 -7.76 -17.65 11.02
C ASP A 49 -8.85 -16.59 10.78
N GLY A 50 -9.95 -17.07 10.21
CA GLY A 50 -11.10 -16.30 9.81
C GLY A 50 -10.90 -15.40 8.59
N ILE A 51 -9.71 -15.31 8.00
CA ILE A 51 -9.37 -14.44 6.86
C ILE A 51 -9.52 -15.21 5.55
N PRO A 52 -10.44 -14.81 4.65
CA PRO A 52 -10.50 -15.38 3.30
C PRO A 52 -9.22 -15.04 2.53
N CYS A 53 -8.57 -16.05 1.96
CA CYS A 53 -7.36 -15.90 1.15
C CYS A 53 -7.68 -16.17 -0.32
N MET A 54 -8.09 -15.12 -1.03
CA MET A 54 -8.57 -15.14 -2.41
C MET A 54 -7.42 -14.99 -3.43
N LEU A 55 -6.29 -15.67 -3.18
CA LEU A 55 -5.12 -15.66 -4.05
C LEU A 55 -5.16 -16.81 -5.07
N ASN A 56 -4.42 -16.67 -6.18
CA ASN A 56 -4.27 -17.79 -7.10
C ASN A 56 -3.40 -18.91 -6.49
N ARG A 57 -3.39 -20.10 -7.11
CA ARG A 57 -2.70 -21.28 -6.55
C ARG A 57 -1.21 -21.02 -6.30
N GLU A 58 -0.53 -20.43 -7.27
CA GLU A 58 0.91 -20.16 -7.20
C GLU A 58 1.24 -19.16 -6.09
N GLN A 59 0.41 -18.13 -5.91
CA GLN A 59 0.51 -17.16 -4.83
C GLN A 59 0.20 -17.80 -3.46
N LEU A 60 -0.81 -18.67 -3.36
CA LEU A 60 -1.10 -19.41 -2.14
C LEU A 60 0.08 -20.32 -1.75
N ASP A 61 0.67 -21.02 -2.71
CA ASP A 61 1.84 -21.86 -2.48
C ASP A 61 3.06 -21.02 -2.05
N ALA A 62 3.25 -19.84 -2.64
CA ALA A 62 4.28 -18.87 -2.23
C ALA A 62 4.07 -18.29 -0.81
N GLN A 63 2.85 -18.33 -0.26
CA GLN A 63 2.62 -17.94 1.14
C GLN A 63 3.03 -19.03 2.13
N GLN A 64 3.24 -20.27 1.71
CA GLN A 64 3.59 -21.38 2.60
C GLN A 64 5.04 -21.29 3.08
N GLY A 65 5.28 -21.77 4.31
CA GLY A 65 6.56 -21.62 4.99
C GLY A 65 7.75 -22.27 4.26
N ASP A 66 7.57 -23.46 3.71
CA ASP A 66 8.68 -24.24 3.12
C ASP A 66 9.21 -23.58 1.84
N VAL A 67 8.31 -23.14 0.95
CA VAL A 67 8.66 -22.43 -0.29
C VAL A 67 9.41 -21.14 0.03
N LEU A 68 8.91 -20.38 1.02
CA LEU A 68 9.56 -19.14 1.45
C LEU A 68 10.96 -19.38 2.02
N GLN A 69 11.17 -20.44 2.81
CA GLN A 69 12.47 -20.73 3.40
C GLN A 69 13.52 -21.06 2.35
N GLU A 70 13.20 -21.97 1.42
CA GLU A 70 14.11 -22.34 0.32
C GLU A 70 14.44 -21.13 -0.56
N TRP A 71 13.44 -20.32 -0.88
CA TRP A 71 13.61 -19.12 -1.67
C TRP A 71 14.41 -18.05 -0.93
N ALA A 72 14.14 -17.82 0.35
CA ALA A 72 14.83 -16.80 1.16
C ALA A 72 16.31 -17.13 1.34
N GLN A 73 16.67 -18.42 1.40
CA GLN A 73 18.07 -18.83 1.44
C GLN A 73 18.82 -18.43 0.16
N LYS A 74 18.22 -18.63 -1.02
CA LYS A 74 18.80 -18.19 -2.30
C LYS A 74 18.99 -16.68 -2.33
N VAL A 75 18.00 -15.92 -1.88
CA VAL A 75 18.09 -14.46 -1.82
C VAL A 75 19.18 -13.98 -0.86
N LYS A 76 19.33 -14.60 0.31
CA LYS A 76 20.41 -14.26 1.26
C LYS A 76 21.79 -14.38 0.62
N ASP A 77 22.00 -15.37 -0.25
CA ASP A 77 23.28 -15.53 -0.93
C ASP A 77 23.47 -14.48 -2.04
N ILE A 78 22.41 -14.14 -2.78
CA ILE A 78 22.40 -12.99 -3.71
C ILE A 78 22.73 -11.68 -2.98
N ASP A 79 22.13 -11.45 -1.82
CA ASP A 79 22.32 -10.23 -1.02
C ASP A 79 23.76 -10.04 -0.52
N LYS A 80 24.50 -11.14 -0.31
CA LYS A 80 25.93 -11.14 0.05
C LYS A 80 26.82 -10.86 -1.16
N ASP A 81 26.43 -11.30 -2.34
CA ASP A 81 27.21 -11.14 -3.56
C ASP A 81 27.15 -9.72 -4.14
N ILE A 82 26.14 -8.94 -3.75
CA ILE A 82 25.77 -7.66 -4.40
C ILE A 82 25.81 -6.51 -3.38
N VAL A 83 26.84 -6.44 -2.54
CA VAL A 83 26.93 -5.40 -1.47
C VAL A 83 27.06 -3.98 -2.05
N ASP A 84 27.71 -3.83 -3.21
CA ASP A 84 28.12 -2.52 -3.77
C ASP A 84 27.44 -2.15 -5.11
N ALA A 85 26.50 -2.96 -5.62
CA ALA A 85 25.86 -2.63 -6.90
C ALA A 85 24.88 -1.45 -6.75
N ASP A 86 24.70 -0.71 -7.84
CA ASP A 86 23.60 0.24 -7.94
C ASP A 86 22.24 -0.50 -7.95
N MET A 87 21.17 0.26 -7.71
CA MET A 87 19.84 -0.31 -7.51
C MET A 87 19.32 -1.07 -8.73
N ASP A 88 19.58 -0.58 -9.95
CA ASP A 88 19.06 -1.20 -11.16
C ASP A 88 19.79 -2.53 -11.42
N THR A 89 21.12 -2.54 -11.21
CA THR A 89 21.94 -3.76 -11.25
C THR A 89 21.51 -4.77 -10.19
N TYR A 90 21.25 -4.33 -8.96
CA TYR A 90 20.73 -5.17 -7.88
C TYR A 90 19.43 -5.87 -8.30
N LYS A 91 18.44 -5.09 -8.75
CA LYS A 91 17.13 -5.64 -9.15
C LYS A 91 17.24 -6.61 -10.32
N HIS A 92 18.05 -6.30 -11.32
CA HIS A 92 18.28 -7.17 -12.47
C HIS A 92 18.90 -8.52 -12.05
N LEU A 93 19.93 -8.48 -11.20
CA LEU A 93 20.59 -9.69 -10.71
C LEU A 93 19.68 -10.52 -9.81
N CYS A 94 18.88 -9.88 -8.96
CA CYS A 94 17.83 -10.56 -8.19
C CYS A 94 16.91 -11.33 -9.15
N ARG A 95 16.20 -10.64 -10.06
CA ARG A 95 15.26 -11.26 -11.02
C ARG A 95 15.91 -12.41 -11.80
N LYS A 96 17.14 -12.24 -12.27
CA LYS A 96 17.86 -13.27 -13.05
C LYS A 96 18.22 -14.51 -12.23
N ARG A 97 18.57 -14.34 -10.95
CA ARG A 97 19.08 -15.42 -10.09
C ARG A 97 17.97 -16.12 -9.30
N THR A 98 16.83 -15.48 -9.08
CA THR A 98 15.63 -16.10 -8.47
C THR A 98 14.67 -16.67 -9.51
N GLY A 99 14.57 -16.04 -10.70
CA GLY A 99 13.55 -16.31 -11.73
C GLY A 99 13.74 -17.56 -12.59
N SER A 100 14.36 -18.65 -12.10
CA SER A 100 14.63 -19.84 -12.92
C SER A 100 14.24 -21.19 -12.31
N ASN A 101 13.36 -21.23 -11.31
CA ASN A 101 12.96 -22.46 -10.63
C ASN A 101 11.45 -22.75 -10.67
N GLY A 102 10.78 -22.46 -11.80
CA GLY A 102 9.40 -22.92 -12.04
C GLY A 102 8.30 -22.20 -11.22
N VAL A 103 8.62 -21.06 -10.58
CA VAL A 103 7.67 -20.18 -9.91
C VAL A 103 7.30 -19.04 -10.87
N SER A 104 6.02 -18.64 -10.91
CA SER A 104 5.58 -17.52 -11.76
C SER A 104 6.05 -16.17 -11.22
N GLU A 105 6.06 -15.16 -12.08
CA GLU A 105 6.46 -13.80 -11.72
C GLU A 105 5.61 -13.22 -10.57
N ASP A 106 4.30 -13.50 -10.55
CA ASP A 106 3.40 -13.03 -9.49
C ASP A 106 3.66 -13.71 -8.14
N ALA A 107 4.01 -15.00 -8.15
CA ALA A 107 4.41 -15.72 -6.95
C ALA A 107 5.80 -15.28 -6.47
N GLU A 108 6.73 -14.99 -7.38
CA GLU A 108 8.04 -14.45 -7.05
C GLU A 108 7.93 -13.05 -6.42
N ARG A 109 7.10 -12.18 -6.99
CA ARG A 109 6.77 -10.87 -6.40
C ARG A 109 6.28 -11.02 -4.97
N LEU A 110 5.33 -11.92 -4.74
CA LEU A 110 4.78 -12.17 -3.40
C LEU A 110 5.85 -12.59 -2.39
N LEU A 111 6.76 -13.48 -2.77
CA LEU A 111 7.87 -13.92 -1.92
C LEU A 111 8.78 -12.74 -1.53
N TRP A 112 9.07 -11.84 -2.47
CA TRP A 112 9.82 -10.61 -2.19
C TRP A 112 9.09 -9.69 -1.21
N GLU A 113 7.81 -9.42 -1.43
CA GLU A 113 7.02 -8.57 -0.53
C GLU A 113 6.92 -9.18 0.88
N LYS A 114 6.77 -10.51 0.97
CA LYS A 114 6.77 -11.24 2.25
C LYS A 114 8.11 -11.14 2.97
N LYS A 115 9.22 -11.29 2.26
CA LYS A 115 10.56 -11.10 2.84
C LYS A 115 10.77 -9.68 3.33
N LEU A 116 10.37 -8.67 2.55
CA LEU A 116 10.45 -7.27 2.98
C LEU A 116 9.68 -7.05 4.26
N PHE A 117 8.46 -7.59 4.37
CA PHE A 117 7.66 -7.51 5.59
C PHE A 117 8.40 -8.13 6.78
N ILE A 118 8.91 -9.36 6.64
CA ILE A 118 9.64 -10.07 7.71
C ILE A 118 10.91 -9.32 8.11
N ASP A 119 11.74 -8.91 7.15
CA ASP A 119 12.98 -8.17 7.42
C ASP A 119 12.69 -6.86 8.15
N ASN A 120 11.60 -6.17 7.79
CA ASN A 120 11.16 -4.96 8.48
C ASN A 120 10.69 -5.24 9.93
N GLN A 121 10.07 -6.39 10.20
CA GLN A 121 9.71 -6.78 11.58
C GLN A 121 10.96 -7.09 12.42
N VAL A 122 11.90 -7.86 11.88
CA VAL A 122 13.17 -8.16 12.56
C VAL A 122 13.95 -6.88 12.85
N LEU A 123 14.00 -5.93 11.90
CA LEU A 123 14.63 -4.63 12.13
C LEU A 123 13.93 -3.82 13.24
N LYS A 124 12.60 -3.89 13.35
CA LYS A 124 11.87 -3.24 14.45
C LYS A 124 12.26 -3.83 15.81
N GLU A 125 12.44 -5.15 15.89
CA GLU A 125 12.85 -5.86 17.11
C GLU A 125 14.32 -5.61 17.46
N GLU A 126 15.24 -5.73 16.49
CA GLU A 126 16.70 -5.60 16.69
C GLU A 126 17.12 -4.21 17.17
N ILE A 127 16.48 -3.14 16.68
CA ILE A 127 16.93 -1.77 16.96
C ILE A 127 16.29 -1.21 18.25
N GLY A 128 15.29 -1.90 18.83
CA GLY A 128 14.64 -1.53 20.08
C GLY A 128 13.89 -0.19 20.06
N ASP A 129 13.16 0.08 21.15
CA ASP A 129 12.22 1.20 21.31
C ASP A 129 12.75 2.61 20.99
N LYS A 130 14.07 2.82 20.89
CA LYS A 130 14.66 4.14 20.58
C LYS A 130 14.62 4.51 19.09
N LEU A 131 14.72 3.53 18.18
CA LEU A 131 14.48 3.78 16.75
C LEU A 131 13.01 3.57 16.42
N ALA A 132 12.31 2.69 17.16
CA ALA A 132 10.85 2.64 17.16
C ALA A 132 10.26 3.97 17.65
N ALA A 133 10.88 4.72 18.57
CA ALA A 133 10.51 6.10 18.94
C ALA A 133 10.80 7.11 17.83
N LYS A 134 11.71 6.79 16.92
CA LYS A 134 11.96 7.52 15.67
C LYS A 134 11.06 7.05 14.51
N TRP A 135 10.32 5.96 14.69
CA TRP A 135 9.11 5.60 13.95
C TRP A 135 7.83 6.10 14.67
N MET A 136 7.84 6.34 15.99
CA MET A 136 6.78 7.11 16.67
C MET A 136 6.79 8.57 16.19
N VAL A 137 7.86 8.98 15.54
CA VAL A 137 7.98 10.18 14.70
C VAL A 137 7.14 10.09 13.42
N GLU A 138 6.97 8.89 12.85
CA GLU A 138 5.93 8.63 11.87
C GLU A 138 4.54 8.82 12.47
N LYS A 139 4.29 8.68 13.79
CA LYS A 139 2.97 9.04 14.35
C LYS A 139 2.59 10.50 14.08
N LYS A 140 3.54 11.44 14.02
CA LYS A 140 3.25 12.84 13.61
C LYS A 140 3.00 12.97 12.11
N ASN A 141 3.63 12.16 11.28
CA ASN A 141 3.41 12.13 9.83
C ASN A 141 2.08 11.42 9.49
N LEU A 142 1.80 10.29 10.13
CA LEU A 142 0.50 9.65 10.28
C LEU A 142 -0.52 10.67 10.72
N GLN A 143 -0.27 11.50 11.75
CA GLN A 143 -1.24 12.51 12.17
C GLN A 143 -1.53 13.56 11.09
N VAL A 144 -0.54 14.00 10.29
CA VAL A 144 -0.77 14.92 9.17
C VAL A 144 -1.49 14.25 8.01
N ARG A 145 -1.05 13.05 7.61
CA ARG A 145 -1.72 12.19 6.62
C ARG A 145 -3.17 11.94 7.04
N ASN A 146 -3.36 11.50 8.27
CA ASN A 146 -4.64 11.27 8.92
C ASN A 146 -5.46 12.56 8.95
N ASN A 147 -4.89 13.74 9.21
CA ASN A 147 -5.65 15.00 9.11
C ASN A 147 -6.12 15.32 7.68
N HIS A 148 -5.42 14.86 6.64
CA HIS A 148 -5.83 15.03 5.24
C HIS A 148 -6.84 13.96 4.81
N VAL A 149 -6.62 12.71 5.21
CA VAL A 149 -7.58 11.61 5.08
C VAL A 149 -8.87 11.98 5.81
N PHE A 150 -8.77 12.49 7.04
CA PHE A 150 -9.89 12.95 7.83
C PHE A 150 -10.53 14.18 7.24
N ARG A 151 -9.81 15.21 6.79
CA ARG A 151 -10.46 16.31 6.04
C ARG A 151 -11.24 15.82 4.83
N PHE A 152 -10.73 14.84 4.11
CA PHE A 152 -11.46 14.20 3.01
C PHE A 152 -12.66 13.37 3.49
N LEU A 153 -12.52 12.63 4.60
CA LEU A 153 -13.61 11.93 5.26
C LEU A 153 -14.63 12.90 5.88
N ASP A 154 -14.21 14.12 6.22
CA ASP A 154 -15.04 15.18 6.82
C ASP A 154 -15.79 15.94 5.69
N GLU A 155 -15.19 16.06 4.50
CA GLU A 155 -15.90 16.42 3.25
C GLU A 155 -16.97 15.37 2.87
N ILE A 156 -16.89 14.20 3.50
CA ILE A 156 -17.74 13.02 3.36
C ILE A 156 -18.66 12.88 4.60
N ASP A 157 -18.41 13.61 5.70
CA ASP A 157 -18.81 13.21 7.07
C ASP A 157 -20.31 13.11 7.33
N ASN A 158 -21.15 13.72 6.50
CA ASN A 158 -22.59 13.73 6.73
C ASN A 158 -23.36 12.71 5.87
N GLN A 159 -22.68 11.85 5.11
CA GLN A 159 -23.33 10.94 4.15
C GLN A 159 -22.86 9.47 4.21
N PHE A 160 -21.99 9.11 5.18
CA PHE A 160 -21.22 7.87 5.11
C PHE A 160 -21.47 6.79 6.17
N GLU A 161 -22.49 6.97 7.01
CA GLU A 161 -23.03 5.86 7.79
C GLU A 161 -23.39 4.71 6.83
N GLN A 162 -22.91 3.49 7.13
CA GLN A 162 -23.14 2.27 6.33
C GLN A 162 -22.53 2.25 4.92
N LYS A 163 -21.56 3.13 4.61
CA LYS A 163 -20.82 3.07 3.33
C LYS A 163 -19.76 1.98 3.35
N TRP A 164 -19.47 1.43 2.16
CA TRP A 164 -18.44 0.41 2.00
C TRP A 164 -17.11 1.05 1.58
N ILE A 165 -16.06 0.81 2.35
CA ILE A 165 -14.70 1.26 2.05
C ILE A 165 -13.77 0.05 1.98
N LEU A 166 -12.95 -0.01 0.92
CA LEU A 166 -11.85 -0.95 0.80
C LEU A 166 -10.55 -0.25 1.16
N ASN A 167 -9.86 -0.74 2.19
CA ASN A 167 -8.54 -0.26 2.59
C ASN A 167 -7.49 -1.28 2.14
N VAL A 168 -6.77 -0.97 1.07
CA VAL A 168 -5.74 -1.85 0.50
C VAL A 168 -4.39 -1.52 1.11
N GLY A 169 -3.65 -2.53 1.55
CA GLY A 169 -2.38 -2.40 2.25
C GLY A 169 -2.52 -1.67 3.59
N PRO A 170 -3.40 -2.12 4.50
CA PRO A 170 -3.63 -1.46 5.79
C PRO A 170 -2.36 -1.35 6.65
N GLY A 171 -1.40 -2.25 6.43
CA GLY A 171 -0.17 -2.34 7.19
C GLY A 171 -0.47 -2.42 8.69
N VAL A 172 0.07 -1.46 9.44
CA VAL A 172 -0.09 -1.35 10.91
C VAL A 172 -0.77 -0.04 11.33
N ASP A 173 -1.55 0.60 10.44
CA ASP A 173 -2.22 1.88 10.75
C ASP A 173 -3.53 1.68 11.53
N GLU A 174 -3.37 1.22 12.77
CA GLU A 174 -4.49 0.89 13.67
C GLU A 174 -5.36 2.11 14.03
N ASP A 175 -4.78 3.31 14.08
CA ASP A 175 -5.51 4.54 14.46
C ASP A 175 -6.51 4.93 13.39
N LEU A 176 -6.11 4.90 12.11
CA LEU A 176 -7.04 5.17 11.01
C LEU A 176 -8.18 4.14 10.98
N ILE A 177 -7.83 2.85 11.07
CA ILE A 177 -8.79 1.74 10.99
C ILE A 177 -9.82 1.87 12.12
N SER A 178 -9.36 2.03 13.36
CA SER A 178 -10.23 2.17 14.52
C SER A 178 -11.17 3.38 14.37
N ARG A 179 -10.68 4.50 13.86
CA ARG A 179 -11.50 5.71 13.65
C ARG A 179 -12.55 5.54 12.56
N LEU A 180 -12.23 4.85 11.47
CA LEU A 180 -13.17 4.55 10.40
C LEU A 180 -14.29 3.64 10.90
N GLU A 181 -13.94 2.58 11.64
CA GLU A 181 -14.93 1.66 12.20
C GLU A 181 -15.82 2.33 13.25
N LEU A 182 -15.27 3.20 14.11
CA LEU A 182 -16.05 4.00 15.07
C LEU A 182 -17.06 4.95 14.41
N LYS A 183 -16.87 5.32 13.14
CA LYS A 183 -17.84 6.10 12.35
C LYS A 183 -18.94 5.23 11.70
N GLY A 184 -19.00 3.92 11.97
CA GLY A 184 -20.02 3.02 11.42
C GLY A 184 -19.82 2.70 9.93
N ILE A 185 -18.60 2.81 9.43
CA ILE A 185 -18.22 2.46 8.06
C ILE A 185 -18.05 0.94 7.95
N ASN A 186 -18.57 0.37 6.87
CA ASN A 186 -18.32 -1.02 6.50
C ASN A 186 -16.93 -1.11 5.83
N LEU A 187 -15.89 -1.29 6.65
CA LEU A 187 -14.50 -1.30 6.23
C LEU A 187 -14.03 -2.73 5.95
N ILE A 188 -13.43 -2.97 4.77
CA ILE A 188 -12.69 -4.20 4.47
C ILE A 188 -11.21 -3.85 4.36
N ASN A 189 -10.37 -4.50 5.17
CA ASN A 189 -8.92 -4.39 5.13
C ASN A 189 -8.33 -5.50 4.26
N LEU A 190 -7.69 -5.15 3.16
CA LEU A 190 -7.15 -6.08 2.18
C LEU A 190 -5.65 -5.95 2.06
N ASP A 191 -4.91 -7.04 2.16
CA ASP A 191 -3.47 -7.09 1.91
C ASP A 191 -3.14 -8.33 1.07
N ILE A 192 -2.04 -8.28 0.33
CA ILE A 192 -1.56 -9.45 -0.40
C ILE A 192 -0.81 -10.40 0.54
N ILE A 193 -0.27 -9.90 1.66
CA ILE A 193 0.43 -10.68 2.69
C ILE A 193 -0.55 -11.02 3.81
N LEU A 194 -0.66 -12.30 4.18
CA LEU A 194 -1.62 -12.77 5.18
C LEU A 194 -1.26 -12.34 6.61
N GLU A 195 0.02 -12.38 6.97
CA GLU A 195 0.51 -12.11 8.33
C GLU A 195 0.10 -10.75 8.93
N PRO A 196 0.22 -9.60 8.24
CA PRO A 196 -0.24 -8.32 8.80
C PRO A 196 -1.74 -8.31 9.10
N LEU A 197 -2.53 -9.03 8.30
CA LEU A 197 -3.98 -9.14 8.49
C LEU A 197 -4.34 -9.98 9.71
N ILE A 198 -3.59 -11.05 10.00
CA ILE A 198 -3.74 -11.85 11.23
C ILE A 198 -3.55 -10.96 12.45
N ASN A 199 -2.49 -10.14 12.46
CA ASN A 199 -2.23 -9.20 13.55
C ASN A 199 -3.36 -8.17 13.71
N LEU A 200 -3.83 -7.63 12.58
CA LEU A 200 -4.89 -6.63 12.54
C LEU A 200 -6.26 -7.18 12.98
N ARG A 201 -6.52 -8.47 12.78
CA ARG A 201 -7.82 -9.10 13.09
C ARG A 201 -8.23 -8.98 14.55
N SER A 202 -7.26 -8.82 15.45
CA SER A 202 -7.52 -8.54 16.87
C SER A 202 -8.25 -7.21 17.12
N LYS A 203 -8.27 -6.32 16.12
CA LYS A 203 -8.78 -4.94 16.22
C LYS A 203 -9.81 -4.59 15.16
N SER A 204 -9.78 -5.23 13.99
CA SER A 204 -10.72 -5.00 12.89
C SER A 204 -11.36 -6.30 12.45
N ARG A 205 -12.66 -6.24 12.14
CA ARG A 205 -13.50 -7.44 11.93
C ARG A 205 -13.28 -8.08 10.56
N GLU A 206 -13.19 -7.25 9.52
CA GLU A 206 -13.18 -7.72 8.13
C GLU A 206 -11.81 -7.53 7.48
N CYS A 207 -11.02 -8.60 7.52
CA CYS A 207 -9.73 -8.71 6.84
C CYS A 207 -9.81 -9.72 5.70
N MET A 208 -9.09 -9.47 4.60
CA MET A 208 -9.03 -10.34 3.44
C MET A 208 -7.64 -10.37 2.82
N CYS A 209 -7.13 -11.57 2.53
CA CYS A 209 -5.88 -11.74 1.81
C CYS A 209 -6.17 -11.87 0.31
N ALA A 210 -5.75 -10.91 -0.51
CA ALA A 210 -6.00 -10.91 -1.96
C ALA A 210 -5.04 -9.98 -2.71
N ASP A 211 -4.95 -10.15 -4.03
CA ASP A 211 -4.12 -9.29 -4.89
C ASP A 211 -4.95 -8.11 -5.41
N ILE A 212 -4.44 -6.88 -5.23
CA ILE A 212 -5.08 -5.67 -5.79
C ILE A 212 -5.22 -5.74 -7.32
N LYS A 213 -4.39 -6.54 -8.00
CA LYS A 213 -4.48 -6.77 -9.46
C LYS A 213 -5.60 -7.73 -9.87
N SER A 214 -6.30 -8.36 -8.93
CA SER A 214 -7.50 -9.18 -9.15
C SER A 214 -8.37 -9.20 -7.90
N LEU A 215 -9.13 -8.12 -7.70
CA LEU A 215 -9.92 -7.92 -6.49
C LEU A 215 -11.14 -8.87 -6.49
N PRO A 216 -11.39 -9.60 -5.39
CA PRO A 216 -12.46 -10.60 -5.33
C PRO A 216 -13.82 -9.97 -5.00
N PHE A 217 -14.10 -8.77 -5.50
CA PHE A 217 -15.36 -8.05 -5.27
C PHE A 217 -16.05 -7.73 -6.58
N ASP A 218 -17.37 -7.62 -6.54
CA ASP A 218 -18.17 -7.25 -7.71
C ASP A 218 -17.92 -5.81 -8.17
N ASN A 219 -18.34 -5.51 -9.40
CA ASN A 219 -18.26 -4.16 -9.96
C ASN A 219 -19.11 -3.20 -9.10
N GLY A 220 -18.60 -2.01 -8.80
CA GLY A 220 -19.41 -1.01 -8.11
C GLY A 220 -19.79 -1.36 -6.67
N THR A 221 -18.94 -2.12 -5.96
CA THR A 221 -19.14 -2.52 -4.56
C THR A 221 -18.85 -1.37 -3.59
N PHE A 222 -17.75 -0.64 -3.77
CA PHE A 222 -17.23 0.30 -2.78
C PHE A 222 -17.55 1.75 -3.10
N ASP A 223 -17.83 2.54 -2.07
CA ASP A 223 -17.98 3.98 -2.16
C ASP A 223 -16.60 4.68 -2.19
N ALA A 224 -15.61 4.10 -1.50
CA ALA A 224 -14.23 4.55 -1.58
C ALA A 224 -13.21 3.40 -1.51
N VAL A 225 -12.03 3.64 -2.09
CA VAL A 225 -10.86 2.74 -1.99
C VAL A 225 -9.64 3.55 -1.56
N PHE A 226 -8.94 3.07 -0.53
CA PHE A 226 -7.68 3.64 -0.04
C PHE A 226 -6.50 2.75 -0.40
N CYS A 227 -5.41 3.36 -0.86
CA CYS A 227 -4.16 2.70 -1.21
C CYS A 227 -2.98 3.54 -0.70
N PHE A 228 -2.45 3.23 0.48
CA PHE A 228 -1.35 3.99 1.07
C PHE A 228 -0.03 3.26 0.90
N HIS A 229 0.85 3.80 0.03
CA HIS A 229 2.15 3.19 -0.25
C HIS A 229 2.00 1.76 -0.77
N VAL A 230 1.05 1.54 -1.68
CA VAL A 230 0.71 0.21 -2.23
C VAL A 230 1.03 0.10 -3.71
N ILE A 231 0.76 1.15 -4.49
CA ILE A 231 0.71 1.04 -5.95
C ILE A 231 2.09 0.73 -6.52
N HIS A 232 3.17 1.22 -5.89
CA HIS A 232 4.56 0.89 -6.29
C HIS A 232 4.95 -0.58 -6.12
N HIS A 233 4.18 -1.37 -5.38
CA HIS A 233 4.37 -2.82 -5.26
C HIS A 233 3.51 -3.61 -6.28
N ALA A 234 2.62 -2.94 -7.01
CA ALA A 234 1.56 -3.55 -7.81
C ALA A 234 1.74 -3.35 -9.32
N HIS A 235 2.94 -3.60 -9.83
CA HIS A 235 3.22 -3.49 -11.27
C HIS A 235 2.60 -4.65 -12.08
N PRO A 236 2.09 -4.37 -13.30
CA PRO A 236 1.89 -3.03 -13.90
C PRO A 236 0.76 -2.25 -13.22
N ILE A 237 1.02 -0.98 -12.87
CA ILE A 237 0.13 -0.19 -11.99
C ILE A 237 -1.26 0.06 -12.60
N GLU A 238 -1.36 0.09 -13.92
CA GLU A 238 -2.63 0.25 -14.63
C GLU A 238 -3.58 -0.93 -14.36
N GLN A 239 -3.06 -2.13 -14.14
CA GLN A 239 -3.90 -3.29 -13.81
C GLN A 239 -4.53 -3.11 -12.43
N ALA A 240 -3.73 -2.76 -11.42
CA ALA A 240 -4.22 -2.46 -10.08
C ALA A 240 -5.24 -1.31 -10.08
N LEU A 241 -4.93 -0.21 -10.78
CA LEU A 241 -5.84 0.93 -10.90
C LEU A 241 -7.14 0.59 -11.65
N SER A 242 -7.08 -0.30 -12.64
CA SER A 242 -8.28 -0.78 -13.35
C SER A 242 -9.19 -1.60 -12.43
N GLU A 243 -8.63 -2.47 -11.60
CA GLU A 243 -9.40 -3.23 -10.60
C GLU A 243 -9.99 -2.31 -9.53
N VAL A 244 -9.21 -1.35 -9.01
CA VAL A 244 -9.72 -0.32 -8.08
C VAL A 244 -10.87 0.46 -8.73
N GLY A 245 -10.71 0.87 -9.99
CA GLY A 245 -11.76 1.52 -10.76
C GLY A 245 -12.98 0.62 -10.95
N ARG A 246 -12.79 -0.68 -11.20
CA ARG A 246 -13.87 -1.65 -11.39
C ARG A 246 -14.75 -1.79 -10.14
N VAL A 247 -14.12 -2.02 -8.98
CA VAL A 247 -14.85 -2.23 -7.72
C VAL A 247 -15.46 -0.96 -7.13
N LEU A 248 -15.02 0.23 -7.55
CA LEU A 248 -15.65 1.49 -7.15
C LEU A 248 -17.03 1.69 -7.80
N LYS A 249 -17.99 2.18 -7.03
CA LYS A 249 -19.27 2.71 -7.54
C LYS A 249 -19.01 3.86 -8.51
N THR A 250 -19.95 4.14 -9.41
CA THR A 250 -19.92 5.38 -10.18
C THR A 250 -19.91 6.58 -9.24
N ASN A 251 -19.03 7.56 -9.48
CA ASN A 251 -18.74 8.65 -8.56
C ASN A 251 -18.03 8.25 -7.25
N GLY A 252 -17.69 6.97 -7.07
CA GLY A 252 -16.87 6.49 -5.97
C GLY A 252 -15.47 7.09 -6.03
N LYS A 253 -14.84 7.21 -4.87
CA LYS A 253 -13.60 7.97 -4.72
C LYS A 253 -12.41 7.06 -4.46
N VAL A 254 -11.26 7.38 -5.05
CA VAL A 254 -9.99 6.70 -4.76
C VAL A 254 -9.06 7.65 -4.03
N PHE A 255 -8.34 7.13 -3.04
CA PHE A 255 -7.31 7.86 -2.35
C PHE A 255 -5.98 7.08 -2.34
N ILE A 256 -4.94 7.68 -2.93
CA ILE A 256 -3.65 7.03 -3.14
C ILE A 256 -2.54 7.89 -2.55
N THR A 257 -1.64 7.30 -1.75
CA THR A 257 -0.38 7.96 -1.36
C THR A 257 0.82 7.22 -1.91
N GLU A 258 1.79 7.97 -2.42
CA GLU A 258 3.01 7.41 -3.00
C GLU A 258 4.24 8.20 -2.58
N ILE A 259 5.34 7.47 -2.34
CA ILE A 259 6.60 8.07 -1.93
C ILE A 259 7.19 8.82 -3.11
N ASN A 260 7.72 10.03 -2.86
CA ASN A 260 8.41 10.75 -3.90
C ASN A 260 9.81 10.14 -4.14
N PRO A 261 10.16 9.69 -5.36
CA PRO A 261 11.50 9.18 -5.68
C PRO A 261 12.62 10.14 -5.31
N ASN A 262 12.33 11.43 -5.43
CA ASN A 262 13.28 12.51 -5.21
C ASN A 262 13.13 13.13 -3.82
N HIS A 263 12.45 12.46 -2.89
CA HIS A 263 12.27 12.99 -1.55
C HIS A 263 13.61 13.37 -0.92
N PHE A 264 13.61 14.48 -0.20
CA PHE A 264 14.76 15.06 0.47
C PHE A 264 15.61 14.08 1.30
N VAL A 265 15.02 13.00 1.84
CA VAL A 265 15.72 11.96 2.61
C VAL A 265 16.15 10.77 1.74
N SER A 266 15.51 10.52 0.60
CA SER A 266 16.04 9.55 -0.37
C SER A 266 17.32 10.17 -0.95
N PHE A 267 18.45 9.50 -0.73
CA PHE A 267 19.80 10.00 -1.01
C PHE A 267 20.10 10.30 -2.50
N GLN A 268 19.07 10.28 -3.35
CA GLN A 268 19.11 10.39 -4.80
C GLN A 268 18.76 11.79 -5.34
N GLY A 269 18.24 12.70 -4.52
CA GLY A 269 17.85 14.05 -4.97
C GLY A 269 19.02 14.84 -5.58
N LYS A 270 19.15 14.86 -6.92
CA LYS A 270 20.27 15.52 -7.65
C LYS A 270 20.34 17.04 -7.39
N LEU A 271 19.25 17.65 -6.96
CA LEU A 271 19.07 19.10 -6.76
C LEU A 271 19.58 19.65 -5.41
N ILE A 272 19.86 18.80 -4.41
CA ILE A 272 20.31 19.28 -3.10
C ILE A 272 21.84 19.51 -3.11
N PRO A 273 22.35 20.70 -2.71
CA PRO A 273 23.77 20.99 -2.63
C PRO A 273 24.56 19.95 -1.82
N ARG A 274 25.78 19.64 -2.26
CA ARG A 274 26.64 18.61 -1.64
C ARG A 274 26.91 18.87 -0.15
N ALA A 275 27.01 20.13 0.26
CA ALA A 275 27.21 20.53 1.66
C ALA A 275 26.01 20.15 2.54
N ILE A 276 24.79 20.42 2.07
CA ILE A 276 23.55 20.07 2.75
C ILE A 276 23.39 18.55 2.81
N LYS A 277 23.64 17.84 1.70
CA LYS A 277 23.68 16.36 1.69
C LYS A 277 24.68 15.78 2.70
N ARG A 278 25.89 16.37 2.82
CA ARG A 278 26.90 15.94 3.81
C ARG A 278 26.44 16.20 5.23
N PHE A 279 25.83 17.35 5.50
CA PHE A 279 25.28 17.70 6.81
C PHE A 279 24.19 16.71 7.22
N ILE A 280 23.20 16.47 6.34
CA ILE A 280 22.12 15.49 6.59
C ILE A 280 22.69 14.10 6.81
N ARG A 281 23.67 13.65 6.00
CA ARG A 281 24.35 12.36 6.19
C ARG A 281 25.02 12.26 7.56
N LYS A 282 25.73 13.32 7.98
CA LYS A 282 26.40 13.36 9.30
C LYS A 282 25.39 13.30 10.42
N CYS A 283 24.26 13.99 10.28
CA CYS A 283 23.17 13.93 11.25
C CYS A 283 22.46 12.57 11.25
N ALA A 284 22.16 11.99 10.08
CA ALA A 284 21.54 10.67 9.97
C ALA A 284 22.42 9.59 10.60
N ARG A 285 23.72 9.54 10.29
CA ARG A 285 24.67 8.57 10.87
C ARG A 285 24.77 8.69 12.39
N LYS A 286 24.73 9.90 12.95
CA LYS A 286 24.71 10.11 14.41
C LYS A 286 23.46 9.51 15.08
N HIS A 287 22.36 9.34 14.37
CA HIS A 287 21.07 8.92 14.93
C HIS A 287 20.58 7.54 14.45
N VAL A 288 21.30 6.84 13.56
CA VAL A 288 20.90 5.52 13.03
C VAL A 288 21.98 4.46 13.26
N GLY A 289 23.14 4.84 13.82
CA GLY A 289 24.27 3.92 14.01
C GLY A 289 24.97 3.60 12.69
N THR A 290 26.22 3.14 12.77
CA THR A 290 27.06 2.82 11.61
C THR A 290 26.69 1.52 10.90
N ASN A 291 25.80 0.71 11.50
CA ASN A 291 25.38 -0.61 11.03
C ASN A 291 23.96 -0.63 10.45
N SER A 292 23.39 0.51 10.06
CA SER A 292 22.07 0.53 9.41
C SER A 292 22.15 -0.26 8.11
N ARG A 293 21.73 -1.53 8.13
CA ARG A 293 21.46 -2.34 6.93
C ARG A 293 20.62 -1.44 6.01
N ILE A 294 21.19 -1.08 4.87
CA ILE A 294 20.54 -0.20 3.90
C ILE A 294 19.23 -0.90 3.51
N TYR A 295 18.11 -0.19 3.55
CA TYR A 295 16.83 -0.71 3.05
C TYR A 295 17.03 -1.22 1.61
N LYS A 296 16.80 -2.52 1.41
CA LYS A 296 16.90 -3.17 0.11
C LYS A 296 15.47 -3.36 -0.41
N PRO A 297 15.01 -2.60 -1.41
CA PRO A 297 13.66 -2.72 -1.94
C PRO A 297 13.47 -4.05 -2.67
N SER A 298 12.21 -4.41 -2.89
CA SER A 298 11.85 -5.54 -3.75
C SER A 298 12.35 -5.26 -5.18
N PRO A 299 12.81 -6.28 -5.92
CA PRO A 299 13.10 -6.10 -7.32
C PRO A 299 11.85 -5.84 -8.17
N PHE A 300 10.65 -6.08 -7.63
CA PHE A 300 9.38 -5.79 -8.29
C PHE A 300 8.78 -4.44 -7.91
N GLU A 301 9.29 -3.83 -6.84
CA GLU A 301 8.97 -2.45 -6.49
C GLU A 301 9.56 -1.51 -7.54
N GLU A 302 8.77 -0.58 -8.07
CA GLU A 302 9.30 0.51 -8.89
C GLU A 302 8.85 1.85 -8.36
N VAL A 303 9.76 2.82 -8.37
CA VAL A 303 9.39 4.14 -7.92
C VAL A 303 8.56 4.82 -8.99
N ILE A 304 7.35 5.25 -8.63
CA ILE A 304 6.40 5.81 -9.58
C ILE A 304 6.55 7.34 -9.64
N PRO A 305 6.99 7.92 -10.77
CA PRO A 305 6.95 9.37 -10.92
C PRO A 305 5.51 9.87 -10.90
N ARG A 306 5.26 10.99 -10.21
CA ARG A 306 3.90 11.57 -10.08
C ARG A 306 3.11 11.68 -11.39
N LYS A 307 3.77 12.02 -12.49
CA LYS A 307 3.13 12.18 -13.81
C LYS A 307 2.70 10.83 -14.38
N VAL A 308 3.48 9.79 -14.13
CA VAL A 308 3.17 8.42 -14.55
C VAL A 308 1.93 7.94 -13.80
N LEU A 309 1.89 8.09 -12.47
CA LEU A 309 0.71 7.73 -11.68
C LEU A 309 -0.55 8.50 -12.12
N MET A 310 -0.44 9.82 -12.27
CA MET A 310 -1.58 10.65 -12.69
C MET A 310 -2.10 10.26 -14.07
N ASN A 311 -1.21 9.98 -15.03
CA ASN A 311 -1.61 9.51 -16.36
C ASN A 311 -2.25 8.12 -16.32
N ALA A 312 -1.71 7.21 -15.50
CA ALA A 312 -2.28 5.89 -15.29
C ALA A 312 -3.69 5.96 -14.69
N MET A 313 -3.91 6.86 -13.72
CA MET A 313 -5.24 7.13 -13.16
C MET A 313 -6.22 7.64 -14.23
N ILE A 314 -5.83 8.63 -15.04
CA ILE A 314 -6.70 9.14 -16.12
C ILE A 314 -7.04 8.02 -17.11
N LYS A 315 -6.02 7.27 -17.55
CA LYS A 315 -6.17 6.17 -18.51
C LYS A 315 -7.09 5.05 -18.00
N THR A 316 -7.14 4.84 -16.70
CA THR A 316 -7.96 3.80 -16.05
C THR A 316 -9.34 4.32 -15.59
N GLY A 317 -9.72 5.53 -16.02
CA GLY A 317 -11.09 6.03 -15.88
C GLY A 317 -11.36 6.89 -14.64
N PHE A 318 -10.30 7.43 -14.02
CA PHE A 318 -10.45 8.41 -12.94
C PHE A 318 -10.47 9.85 -13.47
N ASP A 319 -11.42 10.65 -12.98
CA ASP A 319 -11.57 12.07 -13.23
C ASP A 319 -11.36 12.90 -11.95
N ASN A 320 -11.44 14.23 -12.08
CA ASN A 320 -11.34 15.19 -10.98
C ASN A 320 -10.13 14.96 -10.06
N ILE A 321 -8.99 14.57 -10.67
CA ILE A 321 -7.81 14.17 -9.92
C ILE A 321 -7.19 15.40 -9.26
N THR A 322 -7.29 15.44 -7.94
CA THR A 322 -6.63 16.44 -7.10
C THR A 322 -5.38 15.84 -6.50
N ARG A 323 -4.27 16.57 -6.59
CA ARG A 323 -3.01 16.18 -5.98
C ARG A 323 -2.66 17.13 -4.85
N LYS A 324 -2.26 16.56 -3.70
CA LYS A 324 -1.61 17.29 -2.61
C LYS A 324 -0.19 16.75 -2.42
N THR A 325 0.69 17.63 -1.97
CA THR A 325 2.09 17.32 -1.75
C THR A 325 2.36 17.45 -0.26
N VAL A 326 2.89 16.40 0.35
CA VAL A 326 3.25 16.41 1.76
C VAL A 326 4.74 16.71 1.87
N VAL A 327 5.04 17.81 2.55
CA VAL A 327 6.39 18.34 2.67
C VAL A 327 6.76 18.35 4.15
N HIS A 328 7.81 17.62 4.49
CA HIS A 328 8.35 17.60 5.85
C HIS A 328 9.83 17.95 5.87
N ALA A 329 10.23 18.72 6.87
CA ALA A 329 11.64 18.88 7.19
C ALA A 329 12.17 17.58 7.80
N PRO A 330 13.39 17.14 7.44
CA PRO A 330 14.11 16.14 8.20
C PRO A 330 14.15 16.52 9.67
N GLN A 331 13.82 15.56 10.52
CA GLN A 331 13.76 15.79 11.95
C GLN A 331 15.13 15.94 12.62
N CYS A 332 16.21 15.81 11.85
CA CYS A 332 17.53 16.17 12.31
C CYS A 332 17.79 17.69 12.29
N PHE A 333 16.84 18.49 11.79
CA PHE A 333 16.90 19.94 11.88
C PHE A 333 16.31 20.45 13.22
N PRO A 334 16.77 21.60 13.73
CA PRO A 334 16.19 22.23 14.91
C PRO A 334 14.69 22.53 14.74
N ASP A 335 13.90 22.49 15.82
CA ASP A 335 12.44 22.69 15.79
C ASP A 335 12.00 24.00 15.12
N ALA A 336 12.76 25.08 15.31
CA ALA A 336 12.50 26.36 14.66
C ALA A 336 12.59 26.25 13.12
N VAL A 337 13.56 25.48 12.61
CA VAL A 337 13.73 25.21 11.18
C VAL A 337 12.61 24.32 10.66
N ILE A 338 12.23 23.29 11.42
CA ILE A 338 11.10 22.41 11.07
C ILE A 338 9.80 23.23 10.98
N SER A 339 9.54 24.11 11.95
CA SER A 339 8.35 24.96 12.00
C SER A 339 8.28 25.90 10.79
N ILE A 340 9.39 26.59 10.47
CA ILE A 340 9.47 27.47 9.30
C ILE A 340 9.30 26.67 8.01
N TRP A 341 9.97 25.53 7.89
CA TRP A 341 9.89 24.66 6.72
C TRP A 341 8.47 24.15 6.47
N ASN A 342 7.78 23.66 7.50
CA ASN A 342 6.41 23.17 7.36
C ASN A 342 5.46 24.32 6.96
N LYS A 343 5.62 25.52 7.52
CA LYS A 343 4.85 26.71 7.10
C LYS A 343 5.13 27.08 5.64
N MET A 344 6.39 27.03 5.22
CA MET A 344 6.80 27.35 3.85
C MET A 344 6.34 26.29 2.85
N GLY A 345 6.42 25.00 3.21
CA GLY A 345 5.92 23.89 2.40
C GLY A 345 4.42 23.96 2.18
N PHE A 346 3.67 24.37 3.21
CA PHE A 346 2.24 24.62 3.11
C PHE A 346 1.91 25.83 2.23
N LYS A 347 2.65 26.94 2.38
CA LYS A 347 2.39 28.19 1.65
C LYS A 347 2.88 28.18 0.19
N PHE A 348 3.92 27.41 -0.11
CA PHE A 348 4.57 27.36 -1.43
C PHE A 348 4.74 25.93 -1.95
N PRO A 349 3.66 25.16 -2.13
CA PRO A 349 3.73 23.73 -2.45
C PRO A 349 4.46 23.46 -3.77
N THR A 350 4.37 24.35 -4.76
CA THR A 350 5.08 24.21 -6.05
C THR A 350 6.60 24.29 -5.93
N VAL A 351 7.12 25.07 -4.96
CA VAL A 351 8.55 25.20 -4.69
C VAL A 351 9.09 23.96 -4.00
N PHE A 352 8.30 23.37 -3.11
CA PHE A 352 8.68 22.17 -2.35
C PHE A 352 8.32 20.86 -3.06
N ASP A 353 7.52 20.92 -4.13
CA ASP A 353 7.10 19.77 -4.93
C ASP A 353 8.25 18.84 -5.35
N PRO A 354 9.42 19.33 -5.80
CA PRO A 354 10.53 18.47 -6.19
C PRO A 354 11.13 17.68 -5.02
N ILE A 355 11.00 18.17 -3.79
CA ILE A 355 11.62 17.62 -2.58
C ILE A 355 10.60 17.06 -1.57
N ALA A 356 9.34 16.93 -1.99
CA ALA A 356 8.25 16.39 -1.19
C ALA A 356 8.55 15.01 -0.61
N PHE A 357 7.98 14.68 0.54
CA PHE A 357 8.04 13.35 1.15
C PHE A 357 7.22 12.35 0.36
N GLU A 358 5.96 12.67 0.21
CA GLU A 358 4.98 11.85 -0.48
C GLU A 358 4.03 12.76 -1.26
N TYR A 359 3.36 12.15 -2.21
CA TYR A 359 2.25 12.75 -2.93
C TYR A 359 0.98 12.03 -2.52
N MET A 360 -0.11 12.79 -2.37
CA MET A 360 -1.45 12.29 -2.16
C MET A 360 -2.28 12.58 -3.39
N PHE A 361 -2.99 11.59 -3.90
CA PHE A 361 -3.88 11.71 -5.05
C PHE A 361 -5.29 11.35 -4.64
N PHE A 362 -6.22 12.25 -4.90
CA PHE A 362 -7.66 12.06 -4.77
C PHE A 362 -8.23 11.99 -6.18
N GLY A 363 -8.95 10.92 -6.50
CA GLY A 363 -9.62 10.78 -7.80
C GLY A 363 -11.05 10.30 -7.62
N LYS A 364 -11.84 10.43 -8.67
CA LYS A 364 -13.23 9.97 -8.70
C LYS A 364 -13.46 9.08 -9.91
N LYS A 365 -14.19 7.98 -9.76
CA LYS A 365 -14.54 7.11 -10.89
C LYS A 365 -15.50 7.85 -11.82
N SER A 366 -15.11 7.98 -13.08
CA SER A 366 -15.90 8.63 -14.12
C SER A 366 -17.26 7.96 -14.35
N ARG A 367 -18.23 8.74 -14.82
CA ARG A 367 -19.49 8.19 -15.35
C ARG A 367 -19.18 7.63 -16.73
N ALA A 368 -19.57 6.38 -17.00
CA ALA A 368 -19.56 5.87 -18.36
C ALA A 368 -20.40 6.83 -19.22
N GLU A 369 -19.81 7.32 -20.31
CA GLU A 369 -20.29 8.40 -21.19
C GLU A 369 -20.03 9.84 -20.72
N THR A 370 -18.81 10.30 -20.92
CA THR A 370 -18.55 11.59 -21.59
C THR A 370 -17.20 11.48 -22.30
N GLN A 371 -17.16 11.88 -23.57
CA GLN A 371 -15.91 12.06 -24.33
C GLN A 371 -14.88 12.85 -23.52
N PRO A 372 -13.56 12.65 -23.73
CA PRO A 372 -12.53 13.33 -22.97
C PRO A 372 -12.63 14.85 -23.15
N GLN A 373 -13.36 15.52 -22.26
CA GLN A 373 -13.20 16.93 -22.03
C GLN A 373 -11.80 17.09 -21.43
N LYS A 374 -11.00 17.95 -22.04
CA LYS A 374 -9.63 18.27 -21.62
C LYS A 374 -9.57 18.34 -20.09
N ALA A 375 -8.80 17.47 -19.48
CA ALA A 375 -8.50 17.56 -18.05
C ALA A 375 -7.87 18.93 -17.79
N GLU A 376 -8.63 19.86 -17.22
CA GLU A 376 -8.06 21.07 -16.65
C GLU A 376 -7.25 20.67 -15.42
N VAL A 377 -5.94 20.74 -15.57
CA VAL A 377 -5.01 20.61 -14.45
C VAL A 377 -5.18 21.85 -13.58
N ASN A 378 -6.09 21.78 -12.62
CA ASN A 378 -6.18 22.79 -11.57
C ASN A 378 -4.97 22.64 -10.65
N ASN A 379 -3.90 23.38 -10.98
CA ASN A 379 -2.77 23.62 -10.08
C ASN A 379 -3.20 24.57 -8.97
N GLY A 380 -3.95 24.05 -8.01
CA GLY A 380 -4.25 24.69 -6.74
C GLY A 380 -5.60 25.40 -6.68
N GLN A 381 -6.40 25.05 -5.68
CA GLN A 381 -7.02 26.02 -4.80
C GLN A 381 -7.27 25.42 -3.42
N GLU A 382 -7.09 26.30 -2.44
CA GLU A 382 -7.04 26.09 -1.00
C GLU A 382 -8.40 25.63 -0.46
N LEU A 383 -8.39 24.61 0.40
CA LEU A 383 -9.43 24.49 1.42
C LEU A 383 -8.91 25.26 2.63
N LYS A 384 -9.60 26.35 2.97
CA LYS A 384 -9.33 27.18 4.15
C LYS A 384 -9.40 26.35 5.44
#